data_AF-A0ABD5DHP1-F1
#
_entry.id   AF-A0ABD5DHP1-F1
#
_cell.length_a   1.000
_cell.length_b   1.000
_cell.length_c   1.000
_cell.angle_alpha   90.00
_cell.angle_beta   90.00
_cell.angle_gamma   90.00
#
_symmetry.space_group_name_H-M   'P 1'
#
loop_
_entity.id
_entity.type
_entity.pdbx_description
1 polymer ?
#
loop_
_entity_poly.entity_id
_entity_poly.type
_entity_poly.pdbx_seq_one_letter_code
_entity_poly.pdbx_strand_id
1 'polypeptide(L)'
;VLGRIRAGILESGTVDLLREAGVAQRMDAEGLVHHGVELLFDGQRVPVALSELTDGKSVMVYGQTEVTRDLMAARAASGAPIVYGVSEVAI
;
A
#
# COMPACT_ATOMS: atom_id res chain seq x y z
N VAL A 1 18.41 -10.18 -6.57
CA VAL A 1 17.05 -10.66 -6.22
C VAL A 1 16.05 -9.99 -7.15
N LEU A 2 15.74 -10.60 -8.30
CA LEU A 2 14.63 -10.20 -9.19
C LEU A 2 13.32 -10.84 -8.70
N GLY A 3 13.10 -10.81 -7.39
CA GLY A 3 12.17 -11.71 -6.69
C GLY A 3 10.96 -10.97 -6.16
N ARG A 4 9.84 -11.08 -6.89
CA ARG A 4 8.49 -10.59 -6.58
C ARG A 4 8.36 -9.08 -6.38
N ILE A 5 7.85 -8.40 -7.40
CA ILE A 5 7.00 -7.22 -7.18
C ILE A 5 5.78 -7.75 -6.40
N ARG A 6 5.79 -7.64 -5.07
CA ARG A 6 4.61 -7.93 -4.25
C ARG A 6 3.60 -6.80 -4.43
N ALA A 7 2.32 -7.16 -4.36
CA ALA A 7 1.18 -6.32 -4.73
C ALA A 7 1.35 -4.86 -4.28
N GLY A 8 1.13 -3.95 -5.22
CA GLY A 8 1.16 -2.51 -4.96
C GLY A 8 -0.24 -1.92 -4.87
N ILE A 9 -1.30 -2.70 -4.61
CA ILE A 9 -2.65 -2.16 -4.49
C ILE A 9 -2.95 -1.95 -3.00
N LEU A 10 -3.24 -0.71 -2.61
CA LEU A 10 -3.68 -0.32 -1.29
C LEU A 10 -5.18 0.01 -1.35
N GLU A 11 -5.94 -0.54 -0.41
CA GLU A 11 -7.34 -0.16 -0.21
C GLU A 11 -7.42 1.22 0.48
N SER A 12 -8.56 1.90 0.35
CA SER A 12 -8.75 3.24 0.94
C SER A 12 -8.47 3.24 2.45
N GLY A 13 -8.87 2.19 3.18
CA GLY A 13 -8.59 2.08 4.61
C GLY A 13 -7.09 1.98 4.94
N THR A 14 -6.28 1.35 4.09
CA THR A 14 -4.83 1.31 4.28
C THR A 14 -4.19 2.67 3.98
N VAL A 15 -4.66 3.35 2.94
CA VAL A 15 -4.22 4.72 2.60
C VAL A 15 -4.49 5.67 3.77
N ASP A 16 -5.70 5.62 4.32
CA ASP A 16 -6.09 6.49 5.44
C ASP A 16 -5.30 6.15 6.71
N LEU A 17 -5.04 4.88 6.99
CA LEU A 17 -4.20 4.47 8.12
C LEU A 17 -2.75 4.98 7.99
N LEU A 18 -2.18 4.98 6.78
CA LEU A 18 -0.84 5.51 6.54
C LEU A 18 -0.80 7.04 6.71
N ARG A 19 -1.88 7.75 6.38
CA ARG A 19 -2.03 9.18 6.67
C ARG A 19 -2.13 9.44 8.16
N GLU A 20 -2.95 8.68 8.88
CA GLU A 20 -3.10 8.76 10.33
C GLU A 20 -1.76 8.49 11.05
N ALA A 21 -1.00 7.51 10.58
CA ALA A 21 0.33 7.20 11.09
C ALA A 21 1.41 8.24 10.74
N GLY A 22 1.09 9.26 9.94
CA GLY A 22 2.01 10.33 9.56
C GLY A 22 3.09 9.93 8.55
N VAL A 23 2.88 8.85 7.79
CA VAL A 23 3.88 8.28 6.86
C VAL A 23 3.45 8.36 5.39
N ALA A 24 2.41 9.12 5.10
CA ALA A 24 1.79 9.17 3.76
C ALA A 24 2.48 10.09 2.75
N GLN A 25 3.46 10.91 3.14
CA GLN A 25 3.95 12.01 2.29
C GLN A 25 4.42 11.56 0.89
N ARG A 26 5.19 10.46 0.82
CA ARG A 26 5.64 9.90 -0.46
C ARG A 26 4.51 9.18 -1.20
N MET A 27 3.69 8.43 -0.47
CA MET A 27 2.50 7.76 -1.02
C MET A 27 1.54 8.76 -1.68
N ASP A 28 1.25 9.91 -1.07
CA ASP A 28 0.36 10.93 -1.63
C ASP A 28 0.97 11.65 -2.84
N ALA A 29 2.31 11.70 -2.94
CA ALA A 29 3.01 12.35 -4.05
C ALA A 29 3.27 11.42 -5.24
N GLU A 30 3.58 10.14 -4.97
CA GLU A 30 4.05 9.17 -5.97
C GLU A 30 2.98 8.10 -6.30
N GLY A 31 1.97 7.92 -5.43
CA GLY A 31 0.93 6.91 -5.58
C GLY A 31 -0.06 7.24 -6.69
N LEU A 32 -0.52 6.20 -7.40
CA LEU A 32 -1.48 6.36 -8.51
C LEU A 32 -2.87 5.93 -8.04
N VAL A 33 -3.83 6.84 -8.09
CA VAL A 33 -5.22 6.51 -7.73
C VAL A 33 -5.92 5.83 -8.90
N HIS A 34 -6.55 4.68 -8.63
CA HIS A 34 -7.34 3.91 -9.58
C HIS A 34 -8.81 3.90 -9.14
N HIS A 35 -9.66 4.46 -10.00
CA HIS A 35 -11.12 4.55 -9.79
C HIS A 35 -11.90 3.36 -10.35
N GLY A 36 -11.21 2.43 -11.01
CA GLY A 36 -11.83 1.29 -11.68
C GLY A 36 -10.83 0.20 -12.00
N VAL A 37 -11.35 -0.98 -12.32
CA VAL A 37 -10.60 -2.13 -12.84
C VAL A 37 -11.30 -2.69 -14.07
N GLU A 38 -10.59 -3.47 -14.87
CA GLU A 38 -11.16 -4.14 -16.04
C GLU A 38 -11.01 -5.65 -15.86
N LEU A 39 -12.09 -6.38 -16.11
CA LEU A 39 -12.09 -7.84 -16.16
C LEU A 39 -12.17 -8.27 -17.62
N LEU A 40 -11.29 -9.18 -18.03
CA LEU A 40 -11.38 -9.81 -19.35
C LEU A 40 -12.07 -11.16 -19.20
N PHE A 41 -13.25 -11.31 -19.79
CA PHE A 41 -14.03 -12.53 -19.75
C PHE A 41 -14.56 -12.85 -21.16
N ASP A 42 -14.29 -14.05 -21.65
CA ASP A 42 -14.70 -14.51 -22.99
C ASP A 42 -14.32 -13.53 -24.13
N GLY A 43 -13.11 -12.97 -24.04
CA GLY A 43 -12.63 -11.97 -25.01
C GLY A 43 -13.30 -10.60 -24.91
N GLN A 44 -14.27 -10.41 -24.00
CA GLN A 44 -14.92 -9.14 -23.73
C GLN A 44 -14.28 -8.45 -22.53
N ARG A 45 -14.04 -7.15 -22.68
CA ARG A 45 -13.58 -6.28 -21.59
C ARG A 45 -14.79 -5.76 -20.84
N VAL A 46 -14.83 -6.02 -19.54
CA VAL A 46 -15.89 -5.56 -18.65
C VAL A 46 -15.26 -4.55 -17.68
N PRO A 47 -15.45 -3.24 -17.92
CA PRO A 47 -15.00 -2.22 -16.98
C PRO A 47 -15.86 -2.26 -15.71
N VAL A 48 -15.22 -2.10 -14.56
CA VAL A 48 -15.84 -1.99 -13.24
C VAL A 48 -15.44 -0.65 -12.65
N ALA A 49 -16.39 0.29 -12.61
CA ALA A 49 -16.19 1.62 -12.04
C ALA A 49 -16.29 1.56 -10.51
N LEU A 50 -15.17 1.26 -9.84
CA LEU A 50 -15.11 1.10 -8.38
C LEU A 50 -15.69 2.33 -7.67
N SER A 51 -15.24 3.54 -8.01
CA SER A 51 -15.69 4.75 -7.32
C SER A 51 -17.18 5.03 -7.46
N GLU A 52 -17.79 4.68 -8.59
CA GLU A 52 -19.23 4.82 -8.78
C GLU A 52 -20.02 3.77 -8.00
N LEU A 53 -19.48 2.55 -7.89
CA LEU A 53 -20.14 1.41 -7.24
C LEU A 53 -19.91 1.33 -5.73
N THR A 54 -19.03 2.16 -5.17
CA THR A 54 -18.58 2.06 -3.76
C THR A 54 -18.57 3.40 -3.02
N ASP A 55 -19.49 4.29 -3.36
CA ASP A 55 -19.65 5.62 -2.74
C ASP A 55 -18.35 6.46 -2.77
N GLY A 56 -17.69 6.48 -3.92
CA GLY A 56 -16.48 7.28 -4.16
C GLY A 56 -15.17 6.61 -3.74
N LYS A 57 -15.19 5.39 -3.19
CA LYS A 57 -13.94 4.71 -2.81
C LYS A 57 -13.08 4.37 -4.03
N SER A 58 -11.78 4.30 -3.81
CA SER A 58 -10.79 3.98 -4.83
C SER A 58 -9.66 3.14 -4.24
N VAL A 59 -8.87 2.53 -5.10
CA VAL A 59 -7.63 1.86 -4.70
C VAL A 59 -6.45 2.68 -5.17
N MET A 60 -5.34 2.58 -4.45
CA MET A 60 -4.10 3.26 -4.83
C MET A 60 -3.05 2.24 -5.24
N VAL A 61 -2.37 2.49 -6.36
CA VAL A 61 -1.16 1.78 -6.72
C VAL A 61 0.02 2.47 -6.04
N TYR A 62 0.55 1.82 -5.01
CA TYR A 62 1.79 2.17 -4.33
C TYR A 62 2.49 0.91 -3.82
N GLY A 63 3.76 0.74 -4.20
CA GLY A 63 4.47 -0.53 -4.01
C GLY A 63 4.69 -0.88 -2.53
N GLN A 64 4.52 -2.15 -2.16
CA GLN A 64 4.76 -2.61 -0.79
C GLN A 64 6.18 -2.27 -0.27
N THR A 65 7.19 -2.32 -1.15
CA THR A 65 8.56 -1.92 -0.80
C THR A 65 8.65 -0.46 -0.40
N GLU A 66 7.87 0.42 -1.03
CA GLU A 66 7.84 1.84 -0.70
C GLU A 66 7.10 2.09 0.62
N VAL A 67 5.95 1.43 0.85
CA VAL A 67 5.29 1.43 2.17
C VAL A 67 6.24 0.97 3.27
N THR A 68 6.99 -0.11 3.03
CA THR A 68 7.96 -0.63 3.99
C THR A 68 9.08 0.38 4.24
N ARG A 69 9.59 1.03 3.20
CA ARG A 69 10.63 2.06 3.32
C ARG A 69 10.15 3.23 4.16
N ASP A 70 8.95 3.73 3.90
CA ASP A 70 8.39 4.89 4.59
C ASP A 70 8.16 4.60 6.08
N LEU A 71 7.60 3.43 6.40
CA LEU A 71 7.45 2.96 7.78
C LEU A 71 8.79 2.78 8.50
N MET A 72 9.80 2.25 7.80
CA MET A 72 11.13 2.08 8.38
C MET A 72 11.83 3.40 8.66
N ALA A 73 11.71 4.37 7.74
CA ALA A 73 12.23 5.72 7.95
C ALA A 73 11.55 6.39 9.15
N ALA A 74 10.22 6.31 9.24
CA ALA A 74 9.46 6.88 10.35
C ALA A 74 9.82 6.23 11.69
N ARG A 75 9.99 4.90 11.72
CA ARG A 75 10.40 4.17 12.92
C ARG A 75 11.82 4.54 13.37
N ALA A 76 12.74 4.72 12.44
CA ALA A 76 14.09 5.20 12.76
C ALA A 76 14.07 6.63 13.32
N ALA A 77 13.26 7.52 12.73
CA ALA A 77 13.10 8.90 13.17
C ALA A 77 12.45 9.03 14.57
N SER A 78 11.57 8.10 14.95
CA SER A 78 10.96 8.10 16.29
C SER A 78 11.91 7.62 17.39
N GLY A 79 13.07 7.04 17.03
CA GLY A 79 14.03 6.48 17.98
C GLY A 79 13.53 5.21 18.68
N ALA A 80 12.36 4.67 18.31
CA ALA A 80 11.83 3.46 18.91
C ALA A 80 12.66 2.24 18.48
N PRO A 81 12.98 1.32 19.40
CA PRO A 81 13.90 0.22 19.13
C PRO A 81 13.36 -0.69 18.03
N ILE A 82 14.27 -1.14 17.17
CA ILE A 82 14.03 -2.23 16.22
C ILE A 82 15.16 -3.23 16.43
N VAL A 83 14.80 -4.46 16.77
CA VAL A 83 15.78 -5.53 16.96
C VAL A 83 15.60 -6.53 15.83
N TYR A 84 16.62 -6.63 14.97
CA TYR A 84 16.65 -7.56 13.85
C TYR A 84 17.46 -8.81 14.23
N GLY A 85 17.14 -9.95 13.60
CA GLY A 85 17.98 -11.15 13.70
C GLY A 85 18.10 -11.76 15.10
N VAL A 86 17.10 -11.58 15.95
CA VAL A 86 17.12 -12.08 17.33
C VAL A 86 17.03 -13.61 17.32
N SER A 87 17.94 -14.26 18.05
CA SER A 87 17.91 -15.68 18.39
C SER A 87 17.83 -15.82 19.92
N GLU A 88 17.38 -16.97 20.41
CA GLU A 88 17.25 -17.27 21.85
C GLU A 88 16.25 -16.36 22.63
N VAL A 89 15.00 -16.31 22.18
CA VAL A 89 13.91 -15.62 22.91
C VAL A 89 13.20 -16.56 23.90
N ALA A 90 12.81 -16.03 25.06
CA ALA A 90 11.95 -16.68 26.06
C ALA A 90 10.71 -15.83 26.31
N ILE A 91 9.60 -16.46 26.69
CA ILE A 91 8.29 -15.81 26.98
C ILE A 91 8.19 -15.50 28.47
#